data_AF-A0A968LHN8-F1
#
_entry.id   AF-A0A968LHN8-F1
#
_cell.length_a   1.000
_cell.length_b   1.000
_cell.length_c   1.000
_cell.angle_alpha   90.00
_cell.angle_beta   90.00
_cell.angle_gamma   90.00
#
_symmetry.space_group_name_H-M   'P 1'
#
loop_
_entity.id
_entity.type
_entity.pdbx_description
1 polymer ?
#
loop_
_entity_poly.entity_id
_entity_poly.type
_entity_poly.pdbx_seq_one_letter_code
_entity_poly.pdbx_strand_id
1 'polypeptide(L)'
;MVTGKLLVWLGLLVYGIFTLWPDSSVLQVSFPWVLIWQAGMLCLVIAAVLNAWRVGQPFYRLGGLADVSALLTLVAAALATGFSPFPHHSLGYAIHLWGWVIVLYLARNAMGADPRAMSRLHSLLAWLTVLSGLLSVLLYGGAILLPTLSAQNQVNAFLAEGDRLSLRWLFDFNEIQNRNGVPLGHQNYVAGYLLLGLPLLTARALIDRGWQQTVWLAGIGLGAVVLFTTSSRGGDWPLPPWYS
;
A
#
# COMPACT_ATOMS: atom_id res chain seq x y z
N MET A 1 -10.93 31.67 -8.55
CA MET A 1 -11.33 30.42 -7.84
C MET A 1 -10.77 29.12 -8.47
N VAL A 2 -9.68 29.15 -9.26
CA VAL A 2 -9.28 28.01 -10.13
C VAL A 2 -7.88 27.44 -9.85
N THR A 3 -6.96 28.22 -9.28
CA THR A 3 -5.51 27.98 -9.39
C THR A 3 -4.99 26.71 -8.69
N GLY A 4 -5.65 26.22 -7.63
CA GLY A 4 -5.23 24.99 -6.93
C GLY A 4 -5.87 23.71 -7.43
N LYS A 5 -7.07 23.76 -8.05
CA LYS A 5 -7.82 22.56 -8.41
C LYS A 5 -7.18 21.78 -9.54
N LEU A 6 -6.63 22.49 -10.54
CA LEU A 6 -5.92 21.88 -11.65
C LEU A 6 -4.70 21.08 -11.17
N LEU A 7 -3.91 21.67 -10.26
CA LEU A 7 -2.73 21.01 -9.69
C LEU A 7 -3.11 19.74 -8.90
N VAL A 8 -4.22 19.78 -8.14
CA VAL A 8 -4.74 18.59 -7.46
C VAL A 8 -5.11 17.50 -8.47
N TRP A 9 -5.89 17.84 -9.50
CA TRP A 9 -6.30 16.85 -10.51
C TRP A 9 -5.14 16.27 -11.29
N LEU A 10 -4.17 17.10 -11.67
CA LEU A 10 -2.97 16.64 -12.37
C LEU A 10 -2.14 15.70 -11.49
N GLY A 11 -1.92 16.06 -10.22
CA GLY A 11 -1.22 15.21 -9.27
C GLY A 11 -1.94 13.89 -9.01
N LEU A 12 -3.26 13.93 -8.84
CA LEU A 12 -4.08 12.72 -8.67
C LEU A 12 -4.10 11.84 -9.92
N LEU A 13 -4.10 12.43 -11.12
CA LEU A 13 -4.03 11.69 -12.37
C LEU A 13 -2.70 10.94 -12.49
N VAL A 14 -1.57 11.63 -12.27
CA VAL A 14 -0.25 11.00 -12.28
C VAL A 14 -0.18 9.89 -11.23
N TYR A 15 -0.63 10.17 -10.01
CA TYR A 15 -0.63 9.17 -8.94
C TYR A 15 -1.51 7.97 -9.28
N GLY A 16 -2.71 8.20 -9.83
CA GLY A 16 -3.63 7.14 -10.26
C GLY A 16 -3.02 6.25 -11.33
N ILE A 17 -2.39 6.85 -12.36
CA ILE A 17 -1.70 6.11 -13.42
C ILE A 17 -0.60 5.25 -12.81
N PHE A 18 0.31 5.83 -12.03
CA PHE A 18 1.42 5.07 -11.43
C PHE A 18 0.94 4.08 -10.36
N THR A 19 -0.19 4.29 -9.69
CA THR A 19 -0.71 3.30 -8.74
C THR A 19 -1.28 2.07 -9.46
N LEU A 20 -1.88 2.28 -10.62
CA LEU A 20 -2.53 1.21 -11.40
C LEU A 20 -1.60 0.54 -12.42
N TRP A 21 -0.43 1.12 -12.68
CA TRP A 21 0.52 0.59 -13.65
C TRP A 21 1.30 -0.61 -13.10
N PRO A 22 1.43 -1.73 -13.85
CA PRO A 22 2.23 -2.88 -13.44
C PRO A 22 3.71 -2.53 -13.18
N ASP A 23 4.33 -3.04 -12.13
CA ASP A 23 5.74 -2.73 -11.78
C ASP A 23 6.02 -1.24 -11.55
N SER A 24 5.01 -0.46 -11.16
CA SER A 24 5.13 0.98 -10.98
C SER A 24 6.23 1.40 -10.01
N SER A 25 6.57 0.56 -9.04
CA SER A 25 7.69 0.82 -8.13
C SER A 25 9.03 1.00 -8.82
N VAL A 26 9.29 0.20 -9.85
CA VAL A 26 10.50 0.33 -10.67
C VAL A 26 10.39 1.59 -11.53
N LEU A 27 9.21 1.89 -12.05
CA LEU A 27 8.96 3.10 -12.85
C LEU A 27 9.15 4.38 -12.02
N GLN A 28 8.70 4.42 -10.78
CA GLN A 28 8.80 5.61 -9.92
C GLN A 28 10.24 6.03 -9.62
N VAL A 29 11.21 5.12 -9.76
CA VAL A 29 12.63 5.37 -9.49
C VAL A 29 13.51 5.32 -10.74
N SER A 30 12.96 4.99 -11.91
CA SER A 30 13.72 4.87 -13.16
C SER A 30 13.54 6.09 -14.06
N PHE A 31 14.61 6.43 -14.79
CA PHE A 31 14.54 7.47 -15.81
C PHE A 31 13.84 6.94 -17.07
N PRO A 32 12.97 7.73 -17.74
CA PRO A 32 12.58 9.12 -17.43
C PRO A 32 11.37 9.24 -16.48
N TRP A 33 10.73 8.12 -16.13
CA TRP A 33 9.46 8.04 -15.40
C TRP A 33 9.48 8.72 -14.03
N VAL A 34 10.62 8.67 -13.32
CA VAL A 34 10.85 9.37 -12.06
C VAL A 34 10.54 10.86 -12.14
N LEU A 35 10.79 11.51 -13.28
CA LEU A 35 10.50 12.94 -13.46
C LEU A 35 8.99 13.20 -13.51
N ILE A 36 8.24 12.33 -14.20
CA ILE A 36 6.78 12.45 -14.28
C ILE A 36 6.15 12.21 -12.92
N TRP A 37 6.62 11.17 -12.21
CA TRP A 37 6.18 10.86 -10.85
C TRP A 37 6.44 12.03 -9.88
N GLN A 38 7.67 12.55 -9.86
CA GLN A 38 8.03 13.70 -9.01
C GLN A 38 7.24 14.95 -9.38
N ALA A 39 6.99 15.21 -10.67
CA ALA A 39 6.18 16.34 -11.12
C ALA A 39 4.73 16.22 -10.63
N GLY A 40 4.12 15.04 -10.70
CA GLY A 40 2.78 14.79 -10.15
C GLY A 40 2.73 15.05 -8.64
N MET A 41 3.72 14.56 -7.90
CA MET A 41 3.81 14.79 -6.46
C MET A 41 4.02 16.26 -6.11
N LEU A 42 4.89 16.95 -6.88
CA LEU A 42 5.15 18.38 -6.73
C LEU A 42 3.88 19.20 -6.96
N CYS A 43 3.02 18.81 -7.91
CA CYS A 43 1.73 19.47 -8.11
C CYS A 43 0.86 19.42 -6.86
N LEU A 44 0.80 18.27 -6.18
CA LEU A 44 0.07 18.13 -4.92
C LEU A 44 0.67 18.98 -3.80
N VAL A 45 2.00 18.99 -3.69
CA VAL A 45 2.71 19.80 -2.68
C VAL A 45 2.47 21.29 -2.91
N ILE A 46 2.60 21.78 -4.15
CA ILE A 46 2.32 23.18 -4.50
C ILE A 46 0.85 23.51 -4.20
N ALA A 47 -0.10 22.62 -4.55
CA ALA A 47 -1.50 22.83 -4.22
C ALA A 47 -1.75 22.92 -2.71
N ALA A 48 -1.05 22.13 -1.90
CA ALA A 48 -1.11 22.18 -0.45
C ALA A 48 -0.61 23.51 0.11
N VAL A 49 0.57 23.97 -0.35
CA VAL A 49 1.15 25.27 0.06
C VAL A 49 0.24 26.42 -0.35
N LEU A 50 -0.26 26.42 -1.59
CA LEU A 50 -1.19 27.44 -2.07
C LEU A 50 -2.50 27.46 -1.30
N ASN A 51 -2.99 26.31 -0.84
CA ASN A 51 -4.18 26.25 0.01
C ASN A 51 -3.89 26.75 1.43
N ALA A 52 -2.72 26.44 1.99
CA ALA A 52 -2.30 26.90 3.32
C ALA A 52 -2.04 28.42 3.37
N TRP A 53 -1.58 29.01 2.28
CA TRP A 53 -1.34 30.46 2.16
C TRP A 53 -2.61 31.30 1.93
N ARG A 54 -3.78 30.68 1.78
CA ARG A 54 -5.03 31.44 1.62
C ARG A 54 -5.44 32.07 2.93
N VAL A 55 -5.25 33.38 3.00
CA VAL A 55 -5.73 34.22 4.10
C VAL A 55 -7.23 34.01 4.32
N GLY A 56 -7.64 33.73 5.55
CA GLY A 56 -9.03 33.57 5.95
C GLY A 56 -9.59 32.14 5.92
N GLN A 57 -8.82 31.14 5.47
CA GLN A 57 -9.22 29.73 5.59
C GLN A 57 -8.60 29.09 6.84
N PRO A 58 -9.38 28.40 7.68
CA PRO A 58 -8.82 27.68 8.83
C PRO A 58 -7.95 26.51 8.36
N PHE A 59 -6.80 26.33 9.00
CA PHE A 59 -5.94 25.17 8.79
C PHE A 59 -6.35 24.02 9.71
N TYR A 60 -6.77 22.92 9.13
CA TYR A 60 -7.19 21.72 9.85
C TYR A 60 -6.01 20.77 10.05
N ARG A 61 -5.75 20.46 11.32
CA ARG A 61 -4.77 19.47 11.75
C ARG A 61 -5.26 18.04 11.51
N LEU A 62 -4.35 17.06 11.46
CA LEU A 62 -4.71 15.65 11.32
C LEU A 62 -5.48 15.15 12.56
N GLY A 63 -5.10 15.64 13.74
CA GLY A 63 -5.75 15.36 15.02
C GLY A 63 -5.07 14.24 15.83
N GLY A 64 -5.27 14.28 17.15
CA GLY A 64 -4.74 13.27 18.07
C GLY A 64 -3.22 13.15 18.01
N LEU A 65 -2.72 11.91 18.03
CA LEU A 65 -1.29 11.61 17.89
C LEU A 65 -0.79 11.68 16.43
N ALA A 66 -1.67 11.85 15.44
CA ALA A 66 -1.27 11.81 14.04
C ALA A 66 -0.36 12.99 13.65
N ASP A 67 -0.60 14.19 14.18
CA ASP A 67 0.28 15.35 13.96
C ASP A 67 1.67 15.12 14.58
N VAL A 68 1.72 14.47 15.75
CA VAL A 68 2.99 14.13 16.43
C VAL A 68 3.74 13.07 15.64
N SER A 69 3.05 12.01 15.20
CA SER A 69 3.64 10.97 14.35
C SER A 69 4.15 11.54 13.04
N ALA A 70 3.42 12.47 12.41
CA ALA A 70 3.88 13.17 11.21
C ALA A 70 5.16 13.95 11.48
N LEU A 71 5.20 14.77 12.55
CA LEU A 71 6.40 15.53 12.92
C LEU A 71 7.59 14.61 13.22
N LEU A 72 7.41 13.58 14.03
CA LEU A 72 8.45 12.62 14.37
C LEU A 72 8.98 11.90 13.12
N THR A 73 8.09 11.56 12.17
CA THR A 73 8.48 10.95 10.90
C THR A 73 9.35 11.89 10.06
N LEU A 74 8.99 13.17 9.98
CA LEU A 74 9.78 14.18 9.27
C LEU A 74 11.16 14.38 9.92
N VAL A 75 11.22 14.47 11.25
CA VAL A 75 12.46 14.62 12.02
C VAL A 75 13.33 13.38 11.86
N ALA A 76 12.77 12.18 12.00
CA ALA A 76 13.49 10.93 11.83
C ALA A 76 14.08 10.82 10.42
N ALA A 77 13.34 11.21 9.39
CA ALA A 77 13.85 11.24 8.02
C ALA A 77 14.97 12.27 7.83
N ALA A 78 14.86 13.47 8.41
CA ALA A 78 15.92 14.49 8.37
C ALA A 78 17.22 13.97 9.00
N LEU A 79 17.11 13.38 10.19
CA LEU A 79 18.25 12.80 10.91
C LEU A 79 18.84 11.64 10.12
N ALA A 80 18.00 10.73 9.62
CA ALA A 80 18.44 9.59 8.81
C ALA A 80 19.19 10.06 7.55
N THR A 81 18.75 11.14 6.90
CA THR A 81 19.46 11.76 5.77
C THR A 81 20.78 12.37 6.16
N GLY A 82 20.84 13.12 7.27
CA GLY A 82 22.07 13.75 7.76
C GLY A 82 23.15 12.76 8.17
N PHE A 83 22.77 11.59 8.68
CA PHE A 83 23.69 10.53 9.12
C PHE A 83 23.87 9.39 8.10
N SER A 84 23.26 9.49 6.92
CA SER A 84 23.35 8.42 5.91
C SER A 84 24.74 8.38 5.25
N PRO A 85 25.32 7.18 5.03
CA PRO A 85 26.48 7.03 4.15
C PRO A 85 26.22 7.47 2.70
N PHE A 86 24.95 7.54 2.29
CA PHE A 86 24.51 7.92 0.94
C PHE A 86 23.51 9.08 1.00
N PRO A 87 23.96 10.30 1.34
CA PRO A 87 23.07 11.43 1.66
C PRO A 87 22.18 11.83 0.49
N HIS A 88 22.69 11.76 -0.75
CA HIS A 88 21.89 12.10 -1.94
C HIS A 88 20.72 11.13 -2.16
N HIS A 89 20.94 9.81 -1.98
CA HIS A 89 19.87 8.83 -2.08
C HIS A 89 18.88 8.97 -0.93
N SER A 90 19.38 9.16 0.30
CA SER A 90 18.54 9.36 1.47
C SER A 90 17.68 10.61 1.36
N LEU A 91 18.23 11.71 0.86
CA LEU A 91 17.49 12.95 0.62
C LEU A 91 16.33 12.72 -0.37
N GLY A 92 16.55 11.96 -1.43
CA GLY A 92 15.50 11.59 -2.37
C GLY A 92 14.32 10.89 -1.68
N TYR A 93 14.59 9.91 -0.81
CA TYR A 93 13.57 9.23 -0.03
C TYR A 93 12.89 10.14 1.02
N ALA A 94 13.66 10.98 1.69
CA ALA A 94 13.13 11.94 2.65
C ALA A 94 12.16 12.93 1.99
N ILE A 95 12.52 13.49 0.83
CA ILE A 95 11.65 14.38 0.05
C ILE A 95 10.33 13.68 -0.32
N HIS A 96 10.38 12.41 -0.74
CA HIS A 96 9.18 11.63 -1.03
C HIS A 96 8.29 11.47 0.21
N LEU A 97 8.88 11.09 1.34
CA LEU A 97 8.15 10.93 2.60
C LEU A 97 7.52 12.24 3.07
N TRP A 98 8.26 13.34 2.96
CA TRP A 98 7.79 14.67 3.31
C TRP A 98 6.63 15.12 2.43
N GLY A 99 6.74 14.85 1.12
CA GLY A 99 5.65 15.04 0.18
C GLY A 99 4.39 14.31 0.65
N TRP A 100 4.50 13.02 1.04
CA TRP A 100 3.35 12.23 1.49
C TRP A 100 2.67 12.84 2.72
N VAL A 101 3.45 13.33 3.69
CA VAL A 101 2.91 14.05 4.85
C VAL A 101 2.14 15.30 4.41
N ILE A 102 2.70 16.08 3.48
CA ILE A 102 2.02 17.28 2.94
C ILE A 102 0.70 16.91 2.25
N VAL A 103 0.67 15.82 1.48
CA VAL A 103 -0.55 15.34 0.81
C VAL A 103 -1.62 14.91 1.82
N LEU A 104 -1.24 14.31 2.95
CA LEU A 104 -2.18 14.00 4.03
C LEU A 104 -2.84 15.28 4.59
N TYR A 105 -2.05 16.33 4.81
CA TYR A 105 -2.61 17.63 5.23
C TYR A 105 -3.48 18.26 4.14
N LEU A 106 -3.09 18.16 2.86
CA LEU A 106 -3.93 18.63 1.75
C LEU A 106 -5.29 17.93 1.75
N ALA A 107 -5.31 16.60 1.87
CA ALA A 107 -6.56 15.83 1.94
C ALA A 107 -7.40 16.22 3.16
N ARG A 108 -6.77 16.33 4.34
CA ARG A 108 -7.43 16.75 5.58
C ARG A 108 -8.07 18.13 5.47
N ASN A 109 -7.36 19.08 4.88
CA ASN A 109 -7.84 20.45 4.69
C ASN A 109 -8.89 20.56 3.59
N ALA A 110 -8.82 19.73 2.54
CA ALA A 110 -9.85 19.65 1.51
C ALA A 110 -11.21 19.16 2.07
N MET A 111 -11.18 18.31 3.11
CA MET A 111 -12.39 17.87 3.82
C MET A 111 -12.95 18.90 4.80
N GLY A 112 -12.15 19.89 5.22
CA GLY A 112 -12.56 20.95 6.14
C GLY A 112 -13.03 20.42 7.51
N ALA A 113 -13.95 21.14 8.15
CA ALA A 113 -14.55 20.71 9.43
C ALA A 113 -15.60 19.59 9.28
N ASP A 114 -15.95 19.17 8.05
CA ASP A 114 -17.08 18.25 7.80
C ASP A 114 -16.78 16.83 8.31
N PRO A 115 -17.43 16.37 9.41
CA PRO A 115 -17.22 15.02 9.91
C PRO A 115 -17.74 13.95 8.94
N ARG A 116 -18.71 14.29 8.09
CA ARG A 116 -19.28 13.37 7.10
C ARG A 116 -18.31 13.12 5.95
N ALA A 117 -17.49 14.09 5.56
CA ALA A 117 -16.45 13.90 4.56
C ALA A 117 -15.42 12.87 5.03
N MET A 118 -14.95 12.98 6.28
CA MET A 118 -14.02 12.02 6.86
C MET A 118 -14.62 10.61 6.98
N SER A 119 -15.86 10.51 7.44
CA SER A 119 -16.58 9.23 7.52
C SER A 119 -16.75 8.57 6.14
N ARG A 120 -17.07 9.36 5.10
CA ARG A 120 -17.13 8.88 3.72
C ARG A 120 -15.76 8.38 3.22
N LEU A 121 -14.68 9.09 3.52
CA LEU A 121 -13.32 8.67 3.16
C LEU A 121 -12.96 7.34 3.82
N HIS A 122 -13.18 7.21 5.13
CA HIS A 122 -12.95 5.95 5.85
C HIS A 122 -13.79 4.80 5.29
N SER A 123 -15.05 5.06 4.96
CA SER A 123 -15.93 4.05 4.36
C SER A 123 -15.44 3.64 2.97
N LEU A 124 -15.02 4.60 2.14
CA LEU A 124 -14.46 4.34 0.82
C LEU A 124 -13.18 3.50 0.93
N LEU A 125 -12.24 3.88 1.81
CA LEU A 125 -10.99 3.14 2.02
C LEU A 125 -11.24 1.72 2.56
N ALA A 126 -12.23 1.54 3.42
CA ALA A 126 -12.64 0.22 3.90
C ALA A 126 -13.20 -0.65 2.76
N TRP A 127 -14.08 -0.10 1.94
CA TRP A 127 -14.60 -0.80 0.75
C TRP A 127 -13.50 -1.15 -0.24
N LEU A 128 -12.60 -0.21 -0.53
CA LEU A 128 -11.44 -0.47 -1.38
C LEU A 128 -10.57 -1.59 -0.79
N THR A 129 -10.40 -1.64 0.54
CA THR A 129 -9.62 -2.70 1.19
C THR A 129 -10.25 -4.06 0.98
N VAL A 130 -11.56 -4.19 1.16
CA VAL A 130 -12.30 -5.44 0.91
C VAL A 130 -12.20 -5.84 -0.56
N LEU A 131 -12.44 -4.90 -1.48
CA LEU A 131 -12.37 -5.16 -2.92
C LEU A 131 -10.96 -5.57 -3.37
N SER A 132 -9.92 -4.91 -2.88
CA SER A 132 -8.54 -5.28 -3.15
C SER A 132 -8.20 -6.66 -2.59
N GLY A 133 -8.69 -7.02 -1.40
CA GLY A 133 -8.54 -8.36 -0.86
C GLY A 133 -9.23 -9.43 -1.70
N LEU A 134 -10.45 -9.17 -2.17
CA LEU A 134 -11.21 -10.10 -3.01
C LEU A 134 -10.51 -10.31 -4.34
N LEU A 135 -10.12 -9.19 -4.98
CA LEU A 135 -9.39 -9.22 -6.24
C LEU A 135 -8.04 -9.94 -6.07
N SER A 136 -7.35 -9.71 -4.96
CA SER A 136 -6.09 -10.39 -4.65
C SER A 136 -6.27 -11.92 -4.61
N VAL A 137 -7.24 -12.43 -3.85
CA VAL A 137 -7.50 -13.88 -3.76
C VAL A 137 -7.88 -14.47 -5.12
N LEU A 138 -8.74 -13.79 -5.88
CA LEU A 138 -9.16 -14.27 -7.21
C LEU A 138 -7.99 -14.31 -8.19
N LEU A 139 -7.23 -13.23 -8.30
CA LEU A 139 -6.10 -13.13 -9.23
C LEU A 139 -4.96 -14.05 -8.81
N TYR A 140 -4.60 -14.07 -7.53
CA TYR A 140 -3.53 -14.93 -7.02
C TYR A 140 -3.91 -16.41 -7.15
N GLY A 141 -5.14 -16.76 -6.77
CA GLY A 141 -5.67 -18.10 -6.89
C GLY A 141 -5.63 -18.61 -8.34
N GLY A 142 -6.17 -17.81 -9.27
CA GLY A 142 -6.29 -18.19 -10.67
C GLY A 142 -4.98 -18.14 -11.47
N ALA A 143 -4.14 -17.14 -11.23
CA ALA A 143 -2.95 -16.91 -12.06
C ALA A 143 -1.67 -17.54 -11.49
N ILE A 144 -1.61 -17.79 -10.19
CA ILE A 144 -0.37 -18.24 -9.52
C ILE A 144 -0.62 -19.56 -8.80
N LEU A 145 -1.49 -19.60 -7.80
CA LEU A 145 -1.62 -20.75 -6.91
C LEU A 145 -2.08 -22.02 -7.63
N LEU A 146 -3.21 -21.96 -8.35
CA LEU A 146 -3.75 -23.15 -9.04
C LEU A 146 -2.81 -23.68 -10.13
N PRO A 147 -2.23 -22.84 -11.02
CA PRO A 147 -1.23 -23.30 -11.97
C PRO A 147 -0.04 -23.99 -11.32
N THR A 148 0.57 -23.39 -10.27
CA THR A 148 1.74 -23.97 -9.61
C THR A 148 1.42 -25.32 -8.96
N LEU A 149 0.26 -25.44 -8.29
CA LEU A 149 -0.17 -26.71 -7.71
C LEU A 149 -0.43 -27.78 -8.79
N SER A 150 -1.02 -27.40 -9.93
CA SER A 150 -1.25 -28.33 -11.03
C SER A 150 0.05 -28.85 -11.65
N ALA A 151 1.05 -27.97 -11.82
CA ALA A 151 2.37 -28.33 -12.31
C ALA A 151 3.09 -29.27 -11.34
N GLN A 152 2.99 -29.00 -10.03
CA GLN A 152 3.54 -29.87 -9.00
C GLN A 152 2.91 -31.28 -9.03
N ASN A 153 1.60 -31.37 -9.21
CA ASN A 153 0.93 -32.67 -9.32
C ASN A 153 1.39 -33.47 -10.55
N GLN A 154 1.64 -32.81 -11.68
CA GLN A 154 2.16 -33.46 -12.89
C GLN A 154 3.60 -33.97 -12.69
N VAL A 155 4.46 -33.17 -12.07
CA VAL A 155 5.84 -33.57 -11.75
C VAL A 155 5.84 -34.75 -10.77
N ASN A 156 5.02 -34.70 -9.73
CA ASN A 156 4.89 -35.79 -8.77
C ASN A 156 4.37 -37.09 -9.41
N ALA A 157 3.41 -36.99 -10.34
CA ALA A 157 2.92 -38.14 -11.09
C ALA A 157 4.00 -38.78 -11.97
N PHE A 158 4.78 -37.95 -12.69
CA PHE A 158 5.92 -38.43 -13.50
C PHE A 158 7.01 -39.11 -12.66
N LEU A 159 7.30 -38.57 -11.47
CA LEU A 159 8.31 -39.13 -10.57
C LEU A 159 7.85 -40.41 -9.87
N ALA A 160 6.55 -40.54 -9.59
CA ALA A 160 5.96 -41.74 -9.00
C ALA A 160 6.10 -42.98 -9.91
N GLU A 161 6.17 -42.80 -11.24
CA GLU A 161 6.44 -43.88 -12.19
C GLU A 161 7.92 -44.33 -12.21
N GLY A 162 8.85 -43.56 -11.61
CA GLY A 162 10.29 -43.75 -11.79
C GLY A 162 11.10 -44.30 -10.59
N ASP A 163 10.48 -44.55 -9.44
CA ASP A 163 11.13 -44.98 -8.16
C ASP A 163 12.45 -44.23 -7.83
N ARG A 164 12.50 -42.94 -8.17
CA ARG A 164 13.68 -42.08 -7.96
C ARG A 164 13.27 -40.79 -7.28
N LEU A 165 13.55 -40.76 -5.98
CA LEU A 165 13.49 -39.60 -5.08
C LEU A 165 12.15 -38.86 -5.04
N SER A 166 11.48 -38.95 -3.89
CA SER A 166 10.42 -38.02 -3.48
C SER A 166 10.97 -36.59 -3.46
N LEU A 167 10.79 -35.85 -4.55
CA LEU A 167 11.27 -34.47 -4.65
C LEU A 167 10.49 -33.57 -3.68
N ARG A 168 11.29 -32.77 -2.97
CA ARG A 168 10.97 -31.67 -2.07
C ARG A 168 9.80 -30.82 -2.59
N TRP A 169 8.95 -30.34 -1.67
CA TRP A 169 7.88 -29.37 -1.92
C TRP A 169 8.30 -28.30 -2.94
N LEU A 170 7.67 -28.32 -4.13
CA LEU A 170 7.89 -27.32 -5.20
C LEU A 170 7.21 -25.98 -4.90
N PHE A 171 6.23 -25.97 -4.00
CA PHE A 171 5.59 -24.75 -3.55
C PHE A 171 6.29 -24.22 -2.31
N ASP A 172 7.20 -23.27 -2.52
CA ASP A 172 7.85 -22.54 -1.45
C ASP A 172 7.40 -21.07 -1.48
N PHE A 173 6.80 -20.60 -0.38
CA PHE A 173 6.44 -19.19 -0.21
C PHE A 173 7.69 -18.29 -0.14
N ASN A 174 8.88 -18.85 0.10
CA ASN A 174 10.13 -18.12 0.00
C ASN A 174 10.47 -17.76 -1.45
N GLU A 175 9.98 -18.51 -2.45
CA GLU A 175 10.17 -18.16 -3.85
C GLU A 175 9.30 -16.97 -4.23
N ILE A 176 9.95 -15.91 -4.73
CA ILE A 176 9.29 -14.64 -5.06
C ILE A 176 8.12 -14.84 -6.05
N GLN A 177 8.22 -15.79 -6.96
CA GLN A 177 7.18 -16.06 -7.97
C GLN A 177 5.89 -16.65 -7.38
N ASN A 178 5.98 -17.31 -6.21
CA ASN A 178 4.84 -17.92 -5.53
C ASN A 178 4.17 -16.95 -4.54
N ARG A 179 4.76 -15.77 -4.31
CA ARG A 179 4.24 -14.77 -3.37
C ARG A 179 3.13 -13.95 -3.99
N ASN A 180 2.13 -13.61 -3.18
CA ASN A 180 1.01 -12.81 -3.62
C ASN A 180 1.39 -11.33 -3.78
N GLY A 181 1.68 -10.93 -5.02
CA GLY A 181 1.91 -9.54 -5.39
C GLY A 181 0.67 -8.78 -5.88
N VAL A 182 -0.48 -9.43 -6.03
CA VAL A 182 -1.66 -8.82 -6.66
C VAL A 182 -2.64 -8.24 -5.62
N PRO A 183 -3.39 -7.17 -5.94
CA PRO A 183 -3.47 -6.49 -7.25
C PRO A 183 -2.41 -5.40 -7.46
N LEU A 184 -1.57 -5.11 -6.48
CA LEU A 184 -0.67 -3.95 -6.51
C LEU A 184 0.67 -4.20 -7.23
N GLY A 185 0.86 -5.38 -7.80
CA GLY A 185 2.05 -5.78 -8.56
C GLY A 185 3.27 -6.20 -7.73
N HIS A 186 3.23 -6.08 -6.39
CA HIS A 186 4.35 -6.51 -5.55
C HIS A 186 3.92 -6.87 -4.13
N GLN A 187 4.46 -7.96 -3.58
CA GLN A 187 4.04 -8.50 -2.27
C GLN A 187 4.13 -7.50 -1.11
N ASN A 188 5.20 -6.70 -1.08
CA ASN A 188 5.41 -5.71 -0.03
C ASN A 188 4.37 -4.58 -0.08
N TYR A 189 3.85 -4.23 -1.27
CA TYR A 189 2.82 -3.19 -1.38
C TYR A 189 1.45 -3.72 -0.98
N VAL A 190 1.12 -4.96 -1.38
CA VAL A 190 -0.10 -5.63 -0.92
C VAL A 190 -0.09 -5.75 0.60
N ALA A 191 1.02 -6.22 1.18
CA ALA A 191 1.19 -6.32 2.63
C ALA A 191 1.09 -4.95 3.32
N GLY A 192 1.82 -3.94 2.82
CA GLY A 192 1.80 -2.59 3.38
C GLY A 192 0.42 -1.94 3.32
N TYR A 193 -0.31 -2.13 2.22
CA TYR A 193 -1.68 -1.66 2.07
C TYR A 193 -2.61 -2.32 3.10
N LEU A 194 -2.51 -3.64 3.29
CA LEU A 194 -3.32 -4.37 4.26
C LEU A 194 -2.99 -4.00 5.72
N LEU A 195 -1.74 -3.70 6.04
CA LEU A 195 -1.36 -3.22 7.37
C LEU A 195 -2.06 -1.91 7.74
N LEU A 196 -2.40 -1.07 6.75
CA LEU A 196 -3.20 0.14 6.94
C LEU A 196 -4.71 -0.14 6.89
N GLY A 197 -5.13 -1.05 6.00
CA GLY A 197 -6.55 -1.39 5.79
C GLY A 197 -7.16 -2.21 6.93
N LEU A 198 -6.43 -3.15 7.53
CA LEU A 198 -6.95 -4.04 8.58
C LEU A 198 -7.39 -3.30 9.86
N PRO A 199 -6.62 -2.34 10.41
CA PRO A 199 -7.09 -1.51 11.52
C PRO A 199 -8.34 -0.70 11.15
N LEU A 200 -8.42 -0.21 9.92
CA LEU A 200 -9.59 0.53 9.44
C LEU A 200 -10.83 -0.39 9.38
N LEU A 201 -10.71 -1.59 8.81
CA LEU A 201 -11.80 -2.58 8.79
C LEU A 201 -12.24 -2.96 10.21
N THR A 202 -11.29 -3.12 11.12
CA THR A 202 -11.57 -3.40 12.54
C THR A 202 -12.36 -2.25 13.16
N ALA A 203 -11.94 -1.01 12.97
CA ALA A 203 -12.68 0.15 13.46
C ALA A 203 -14.10 0.22 12.86
N ARG A 204 -14.26 -0.04 11.57
CA ARG A 204 -15.59 -0.07 10.92
C ARG A 204 -16.46 -1.22 11.44
N ALA A 205 -15.89 -2.40 11.69
CA ALA A 205 -16.61 -3.53 12.28
C ALA A 205 -17.10 -3.27 13.72
N LEU A 206 -16.40 -2.41 14.47
CA LEU A 206 -16.82 -2.01 15.82
C LEU A 206 -17.91 -0.93 15.82
N ILE A 207 -17.90 -0.05 14.82
CA ILE A 207 -18.82 1.11 14.72
C ILE A 207 -20.12 0.73 14.00
N ASP A 208 -20.01 0.09 12.83
CA ASP A 208 -21.16 -0.24 12.00
C ASP A 208 -21.90 -1.47 12.53
N ARG A 209 -23.16 -1.64 12.13
CA ARG A 209 -24.04 -2.73 12.58
C ARG A 209 -24.72 -3.44 11.41
N GLY A 210 -25.23 -4.64 11.66
CA GLY A 210 -25.96 -5.43 10.66
C GLY A 210 -25.04 -5.99 9.58
N TRP A 211 -25.50 -6.04 8.33
CA TRP A 211 -24.77 -6.70 7.24
C TRP A 211 -23.41 -6.05 6.94
N GLN A 212 -23.26 -4.73 7.14
CA GLN A 212 -21.98 -4.05 6.93
C GLN A 212 -20.92 -4.53 7.92
N GLN A 213 -21.30 -4.74 9.18
CA GLN A 213 -20.40 -5.32 10.18
C GLN A 213 -19.88 -6.69 9.74
N THR A 214 -20.77 -7.55 9.23
CA THR A 214 -20.38 -8.86 8.70
C THR A 214 -19.40 -8.73 7.54
N VAL A 215 -19.62 -7.78 6.62
CA VAL A 215 -18.68 -7.52 5.51
C VAL A 215 -17.31 -7.09 6.02
N TRP A 216 -17.24 -6.24 7.04
CA TRP A 216 -15.97 -5.82 7.62
C TRP A 216 -15.24 -6.96 8.32
N LEU A 217 -15.95 -7.80 9.08
CA LEU A 217 -15.38 -8.99 9.70
C LEU A 217 -14.87 -9.99 8.67
N ALA A 218 -15.64 -10.24 7.61
CA ALA A 218 -15.21 -11.06 6.49
C ALA A 218 -13.98 -10.45 5.79
N GLY A 219 -13.96 -9.13 5.62
CA GLY A 219 -12.83 -8.38 5.08
C GLY A 219 -11.56 -8.50 5.90
N ILE A 220 -11.66 -8.56 7.24
CA ILE A 220 -10.52 -8.81 8.12
C ILE A 220 -9.95 -10.22 7.88
N GLY A 221 -10.83 -11.24 7.85
CA GLY A 221 -10.41 -12.62 7.56
C GLY A 221 -9.75 -12.74 6.18
N LEU A 222 -10.35 -12.11 5.18
CA LEU A 222 -9.81 -12.03 3.82
C LEU A 222 -8.44 -11.34 3.79
N GLY A 223 -8.29 -10.20 4.46
CA GLY A 223 -7.04 -9.47 4.56
C GLY A 223 -5.95 -10.29 5.27
N ALA A 224 -6.30 -11.07 6.29
CA ALA A 224 -5.35 -11.97 6.95
C ALA A 224 -4.84 -13.08 6.01
N VAL A 225 -5.74 -13.70 5.24
CA VAL A 225 -5.38 -14.69 4.20
C VAL A 225 -4.45 -14.06 3.17
N VAL A 226 -4.80 -12.89 2.64
CA VAL A 226 -3.96 -12.21 1.64
C VAL A 226 -2.60 -11.86 2.23
N LEU A 227 -2.56 -11.29 3.44
CA LEU A 227 -1.30 -10.94 4.12
C LEU A 227 -0.40 -12.18 4.28
N PHE A 228 -0.97 -13.32 4.69
CA PHE A 228 -0.24 -14.58 4.78
C PHE A 228 0.36 -15.00 3.42
N THR A 229 -0.43 -14.95 2.35
CA THR A 229 0.04 -15.32 1.00
C THR A 229 1.08 -14.37 0.41
N THR A 230 1.25 -13.16 0.96
CA THR A 230 2.32 -12.25 0.50
C THR A 230 3.71 -12.72 0.90
N SER A 231 3.86 -13.49 1.99
CA SER A 231 5.15 -13.85 2.61
C SER A 231 6.16 -12.70 2.53
N SER A 232 5.73 -11.48 2.90
CA SER A 232 6.62 -10.32 2.89
C SER A 232 7.72 -10.51 3.92
N ARG A 233 8.96 -10.06 3.64
CA ARG A 233 10.09 -10.14 4.59
C ARG A 233 9.82 -9.47 5.95
N GLY A 234 8.81 -8.58 6.02
CA GLY A 234 8.34 -7.96 7.27
C GLY A 234 7.11 -8.63 7.90
N GLY A 235 6.54 -9.65 7.25
CA GLY A 235 5.40 -10.45 7.71
C GLY A 235 5.72 -11.94 7.89
N ASP A 236 6.94 -12.36 7.57
CA ASP A 236 7.43 -13.70 7.87
C ASP A 236 7.47 -13.86 9.40
N TRP A 237 6.52 -14.65 9.93
CA TRP A 237 6.68 -15.25 11.24
C TRP A 237 7.98 -16.04 11.19
N PRO A 238 8.92 -15.86 12.14
CA PRO A 238 10.18 -16.58 12.08
C PRO A 238 9.88 -18.07 12.18
N LEU A 239 9.87 -18.75 11.03
CA LEU A 239 9.96 -20.19 11.04
C LEU A 239 11.36 -20.52 11.56
N PRO A 240 11.48 -21.54 12.42
CA PRO A 240 12.76 -21.88 13.02
C PRO A 240 13.85 -22.12 11.96
N PRO A 241 15.13 -21.86 12.30
CA PRO A 241 16.25 -21.81 11.36
C PRO A 241 16.62 -23.14 10.67
N TRP A 242 15.85 -24.21 10.86
CA TRP A 242 16.05 -25.49 10.19
C TRP A 242 15.27 -25.66 8.88
N TYR A 243 14.67 -24.59 8.35
CA TYR A 243 13.98 -24.57 7.05
C TYR A 243 14.74 -23.86 5.91
N SER A 244 15.97 -23.38 6.15
CA SER A 244 16.87 -22.83 5.10
C SER A 244 17.86 -23.88 4.61
#